data_AF-A0A1G6Z1W9-F1
#
_entry.id   AF-A0A1G6Z1W9-F1
#
_cell.length_a   1.000
_cell.length_b   1.000
_cell.length_c   1.000
_cell.angle_alpha   90.00
_cell.angle_beta   90.00
_cell.angle_gamma   90.00
#
_symmetry.space_group_name_H-M   'P 1'
#
loop_
_entity.id
_entity.type
_entity.pdbx_description
1 polymer ?
#
loop_
_entity_poly.entity_id
_entity_poly.type
_entity_poly.pdbx_seq_one_letter_code
_entity_poly.pdbx_strand_id
1 'polypeptide(L)'
;MNAATSLIERYRDAVIRHHPSAAGLPDALLMERSGDLSVYYAPFEYVNPAARIVLVGITPGIQQAENALASAKASLAAGASASEALRIAKGVASFSGPMRANLVRCLDAIGLPQALGIESADTLFSKHTDQVHYTSVLRYPVLYRGENYNRQIAIRRSEFLQRWVSCAFGTEVAPLAHALWIPLGDQPAEVMLKLAEQGHVDRQRVLIGVPHPSGANAERVACFCGAKSPEEASAKTDGHSLVESRERLHAQLQATRQETHSRSALHQARTESSEDGHPRSRSSTEHTSMVTQSAETFLASRFERTALPTKYIAGFRLPNGREIALERNRTQSIYLWTPPLDNVSAQLAQYRTRYAAHKSRNSNLNAKNGPTLREGRPVDYWKLPSVADLESLLGFA
;
A
#
# COMPACT_ATOMS: atom_id res chain seq x y z
N MET A 1 33.76 -10.10 -12.93
CA MET A 1 33.05 -9.25 -11.94
C MET A 1 32.02 -10.14 -11.26
N ASN A 2 32.18 -10.43 -9.97
CA ASN A 2 31.38 -11.42 -9.25
C ASN A 2 29.89 -11.03 -9.26
N ALA A 3 29.04 -11.90 -9.79
CA ALA A 3 27.60 -11.81 -9.58
C ALA A 3 27.34 -11.87 -8.08
N ALA A 4 26.57 -10.92 -7.54
CA ALA A 4 26.18 -10.95 -6.14
C ALA A 4 25.46 -12.27 -5.84
N THR A 5 26.08 -13.14 -5.04
CA THR A 5 25.49 -14.41 -4.62
C THR A 5 24.16 -14.13 -3.90
N SER A 6 23.09 -14.85 -4.26
CA SER A 6 21.80 -14.69 -3.59
C SER A 6 21.89 -15.04 -2.09
N LEU A 7 20.96 -14.52 -1.27
CA LEU A 7 21.02 -14.73 0.18
C LEU A 7 20.90 -16.20 0.57
N ILE A 8 19.99 -16.96 -0.04
CA ILE A 8 19.91 -18.41 0.17
C ILE A 8 21.20 -19.16 -0.16
N GLU A 9 21.96 -18.74 -1.16
CA GLU A 9 23.27 -19.35 -1.46
C GLU A 9 24.30 -18.99 -0.38
N ARG A 10 24.30 -17.74 0.11
CA ARG A 10 25.15 -17.32 1.23
C ARG A 10 24.88 -18.13 2.51
N TYR A 11 23.62 -18.46 2.78
CA TYR A 11 23.20 -19.21 3.98
C TYR A 11 22.96 -20.69 3.71
N ARG A 12 23.30 -21.21 2.53
CA ARG A 12 22.97 -22.59 2.10
C ARG A 12 23.43 -23.63 3.12
N ASP A 13 24.69 -23.54 3.55
CA ASP A 13 25.25 -24.50 4.51
C ASP A 13 24.59 -24.41 5.89
N ALA A 14 24.18 -23.21 6.30
CA ALA A 14 23.44 -23.01 7.55
C ALA A 14 22.04 -23.62 7.46
N VAL A 15 21.35 -23.43 6.32
CA VAL A 15 20.02 -24.03 6.05
C VAL A 15 20.11 -25.56 6.01
N ILE A 16 21.07 -26.14 5.29
CA ILE A 16 21.22 -27.60 5.16
C ILE A 16 21.53 -28.24 6.52
N ARG A 17 22.38 -27.61 7.33
CA ARG A 17 22.74 -28.10 8.67
C ARG A 17 21.75 -27.71 9.76
N HIS A 18 20.70 -26.96 9.43
CA HIS A 18 19.74 -26.48 10.42
C HIS A 18 18.94 -27.63 11.05
N HIS A 19 18.79 -27.56 12.37
CA HIS A 19 17.94 -28.42 13.17
C HIS A 19 17.19 -27.53 14.17
N PRO A 20 15.85 -27.64 14.30
CA PRO A 20 15.10 -26.84 15.25
C PRO A 20 15.64 -27.01 16.68
N SER A 21 15.73 -25.91 17.42
CA SER A 21 16.22 -25.88 18.80
C SER A 21 15.26 -25.11 19.70
N ALA A 22 15.13 -25.54 20.95
CA ALA A 22 14.39 -24.81 21.97
C ALA A 22 15.06 -23.45 22.33
N ALA A 23 16.35 -23.27 21.98
CA ALA A 23 17.10 -22.05 22.23
C ALA A 23 16.84 -20.93 21.18
N GLY A 24 15.90 -21.12 20.25
CA GLY A 24 15.61 -20.17 19.18
C GLY A 24 16.51 -20.34 17.97
N LEU A 25 16.67 -19.26 17.19
CA LEU A 25 17.41 -19.28 15.93
C LEU A 25 18.94 -19.23 16.18
N PRO A 26 19.73 -20.12 15.56
CA PRO A 26 21.18 -20.21 15.78
C PRO A 26 21.96 -19.03 15.20
N ASP A 27 23.13 -18.73 15.78
CA ASP A 27 24.03 -17.66 15.32
C ASP A 27 24.54 -17.86 13.88
N ALA A 28 24.55 -19.10 13.37
CA ALA A 28 24.87 -19.40 11.97
C ALA A 28 23.88 -18.74 10.97
N LEU A 29 22.69 -18.36 11.44
CA LEU A 29 21.69 -17.63 10.67
C LEU A 29 21.65 -16.14 11.02
N LEU A 30 22.46 -15.65 11.98
CA LEU A 30 22.43 -14.25 12.39
C LEU A 30 22.91 -13.35 11.23
N MET A 31 22.05 -12.44 10.79
CA MET A 31 22.39 -11.45 9.76
C MET A 31 23.00 -10.20 10.37
N GLU A 32 22.42 -9.71 11.46
CA GLU A 32 22.86 -8.48 12.13
C GLU A 32 22.31 -8.38 13.56
N ARG A 33 23.02 -7.65 14.42
CA ARG A 33 22.59 -7.34 15.79
C ARG A 33 22.81 -5.86 16.09
N SER A 34 21.88 -5.25 16.82
CA SER A 34 21.97 -3.88 17.31
C SER A 34 21.32 -3.79 18.70
N GLY A 35 22.16 -3.71 19.73
CA GLY A 35 21.71 -3.77 21.12
C GLY A 35 20.89 -5.04 21.40
N ASP A 36 19.67 -4.85 21.90
CA ASP A 36 18.72 -5.92 22.21
C ASP A 36 18.02 -6.53 20.98
N LEU A 37 18.22 -5.96 19.78
CA LEU A 37 17.59 -6.45 18.54
C LEU A 37 18.56 -7.31 17.72
N SER A 38 18.05 -8.40 17.17
CA SER A 38 18.78 -9.25 16.21
C SER A 38 17.90 -9.63 15.03
N VAL A 39 18.51 -9.72 13.85
CA VAL A 39 17.86 -10.14 12.60
C VAL A 39 18.50 -11.44 12.14
N TYR A 40 17.68 -12.45 11.88
CA TYR A 40 18.15 -13.77 11.44
C TYR A 40 17.67 -14.07 10.02
N TYR A 41 18.47 -14.82 9.28
CA TYR A 41 18.12 -15.28 7.96
C TYR A 41 17.05 -16.37 8.06
N ALA A 42 16.02 -16.21 7.23
CA ALA A 42 15.06 -17.24 6.88
C ALA A 42 14.63 -17.01 5.42
N PRO A 43 14.30 -18.07 4.66
CA PRO A 43 14.09 -18.01 3.20
C PRO A 43 12.77 -17.34 2.79
N PHE A 44 12.67 -16.02 3.03
CA PHE A 44 11.49 -15.18 2.75
C PHE A 44 11.71 -14.21 1.59
N GLU A 45 12.83 -14.28 0.86
CA GLU A 45 13.18 -13.34 -0.21
C GLU A 45 12.59 -13.63 -1.58
N TYR A 46 11.82 -14.72 -1.75
CA TYR A 46 11.05 -14.94 -2.99
C TYR A 46 10.03 -13.81 -3.22
N VAL A 47 9.89 -13.33 -4.45
CA VAL A 47 8.88 -12.34 -4.84
C VAL A 47 7.99 -12.94 -5.92
N ASN A 48 6.66 -12.86 -5.72
CA ASN A 48 5.68 -13.23 -6.74
C ASN A 48 5.22 -11.97 -7.51
N PRO A 49 5.86 -11.57 -8.62
CA PRO A 49 5.49 -10.36 -9.36
C PRO A 49 4.12 -10.44 -10.05
N ALA A 50 3.48 -11.62 -10.10
CA ALA A 50 2.14 -11.79 -10.66
C ALA A 50 1.04 -11.65 -9.61
N ALA A 51 1.39 -11.44 -8.34
CA ALA A 51 0.43 -11.41 -7.25
C ALA A 51 -0.57 -10.26 -7.39
N ARG A 52 -1.86 -10.59 -7.29
CA ARG A 52 -2.96 -9.62 -7.24
C ARG A 52 -3.13 -9.05 -5.84
N ILE A 53 -2.81 -9.83 -4.81
CA ILE A 53 -2.89 -9.46 -3.39
C ILE A 53 -1.52 -9.55 -2.73
N VAL A 54 -1.20 -8.59 -1.86
CA VAL A 54 -0.04 -8.65 -0.97
C VAL A 54 -0.51 -8.60 0.48
N LEU A 55 -0.20 -9.66 1.25
CA LEU A 55 -0.45 -9.70 2.69
C LEU A 55 0.81 -9.24 3.42
N VAL A 56 0.70 -8.18 4.23
CA VAL A 56 1.86 -7.55 4.89
C VAL A 56 1.77 -7.69 6.41
N GLY A 57 2.60 -8.56 6.97
CA GLY A 57 2.81 -8.71 8.41
C GLY A 57 3.86 -7.75 8.99
N ILE A 58 4.19 -7.94 10.26
CA ILE A 58 5.20 -7.15 10.97
C ILE A 58 6.60 -7.72 10.71
N THR A 59 6.83 -8.95 11.18
CA THR A 59 8.04 -9.75 10.99
C THR A 59 7.66 -11.23 11.20
N PRO A 60 8.31 -12.19 10.52
CA PRO A 60 8.09 -13.60 10.80
C PRO A 60 8.54 -13.95 12.22
N GLY A 61 7.73 -14.73 12.95
CA GLY A 61 8.15 -15.29 14.23
C GLY A 61 9.06 -16.50 14.08
N ILE A 62 9.67 -16.95 15.19
CA ILE A 62 10.57 -18.12 15.25
C ILE A 62 9.93 -19.35 14.61
N GLN A 63 8.68 -19.69 14.94
CA GLN A 63 8.00 -20.85 14.34
C GLN A 63 7.88 -20.74 12.81
N GLN A 64 7.63 -19.54 12.28
CA GLN A 64 7.54 -19.34 10.84
C GLN A 64 8.93 -19.46 10.20
N ALA A 65 9.97 -18.93 10.86
CA ALA A 65 11.35 -19.08 10.42
C ALA A 65 11.77 -20.56 10.37
N GLU A 66 11.48 -21.33 11.42
CA GLU A 66 11.73 -22.77 11.50
C GLU A 66 11.03 -23.53 10.37
N ASN A 67 9.74 -23.24 10.14
CA ASN A 67 8.98 -23.85 9.03
C ASN A 67 9.60 -23.51 7.66
N ALA A 68 10.06 -22.27 7.47
CA ALA A 68 10.70 -21.82 6.23
C ALA A 68 12.04 -22.54 6.02
N LEU A 69 12.89 -22.62 7.05
CA LEU A 69 14.18 -23.29 7.02
C LEU A 69 14.04 -24.79 6.76
N ALA A 70 13.11 -25.46 7.44
CA ALA A 70 12.83 -26.87 7.24
C ALA A 70 12.36 -27.16 5.80
N SER A 71 11.44 -26.35 5.29
CA SER A 71 10.94 -26.47 3.92
C SER A 71 12.02 -26.22 2.87
N ALA A 72 12.88 -25.21 3.07
CA ALA A 72 13.99 -24.92 2.17
C ALA A 72 15.03 -26.06 2.20
N LYS A 73 15.40 -26.56 3.38
CA LYS A 73 16.31 -27.71 3.55
C LYS A 73 15.79 -28.93 2.79
N ALA A 74 14.52 -29.29 2.97
CA ALA A 74 13.90 -30.42 2.28
C ALA A 74 13.89 -30.23 0.75
N SER A 75 13.52 -29.03 0.28
CA SER A 75 13.48 -28.72 -1.16
C SER A 75 14.85 -28.78 -1.81
N LEU A 76 15.87 -28.21 -1.16
CA LEU A 76 17.26 -28.24 -1.64
C LEU A 76 17.82 -29.67 -1.64
N ALA A 77 17.52 -30.47 -0.61
CA ALA A 77 17.91 -31.88 -0.56
C ALA A 77 17.25 -32.72 -1.68
N ALA A 78 16.03 -32.34 -2.09
CA ALA A 78 15.33 -32.94 -3.22
C ALA A 78 15.82 -32.45 -4.61
N GLY A 79 16.86 -31.62 -4.67
CA GLY A 79 17.44 -31.12 -5.92
C GLY A 79 16.72 -29.90 -6.51
N ALA A 80 15.82 -29.25 -5.77
CA ALA A 80 15.18 -28.02 -6.22
C ALA A 80 16.21 -26.89 -6.40
N SER A 81 15.95 -25.99 -7.35
CA SER A 81 16.73 -24.76 -7.49
C SER A 81 16.54 -23.85 -6.27
N ALA A 82 17.49 -22.93 -6.04
CA ALA A 82 17.37 -21.93 -4.98
C ALA A 82 16.06 -21.11 -5.07
N SER A 83 15.67 -20.72 -6.28
CA SER A 83 14.42 -19.97 -6.50
C SER A 83 13.18 -20.78 -6.14
N GLU A 84 13.16 -22.07 -6.52
CA GLU A 84 12.05 -22.96 -6.21
C GLU A 84 11.96 -23.28 -4.72
N ALA A 85 13.11 -23.52 -4.06
CA ALA A 85 13.18 -23.71 -2.61
C ALA A 85 12.65 -22.48 -1.85
N LEU A 86 12.99 -21.26 -2.29
CA LEU A 86 12.47 -20.02 -1.70
C LEU A 86 10.95 -19.90 -1.90
N ARG A 87 10.43 -20.22 -3.09
CA ARG A 87 9.00 -20.17 -3.40
C ARG A 87 8.21 -21.12 -2.49
N ILE A 88 8.65 -22.37 -2.38
CA ILE A 88 8.02 -23.39 -1.54
C ILE A 88 8.09 -22.98 -0.07
N ALA A 89 9.27 -22.62 0.43
CA ALA A 89 9.47 -22.25 1.83
C ALA A 89 8.59 -21.07 2.26
N LYS A 90 8.48 -20.05 1.41
CA LYS A 90 7.63 -18.89 1.66
C LYS A 90 6.15 -19.28 1.78
N GLY A 91 5.64 -20.09 0.85
CA GLY A 91 4.25 -20.56 0.88
C GLY A 91 3.92 -21.38 2.15
N VAL A 92 4.82 -22.29 2.54
CA VAL A 92 4.62 -23.11 3.75
C VAL A 92 4.63 -22.27 5.02
N ALA A 93 5.58 -21.35 5.15
CA ALA A 93 5.86 -20.63 6.39
C ALA A 93 5.03 -19.36 6.62
N SER A 94 4.59 -18.69 5.56
CA SER A 94 3.90 -17.41 5.68
C SER A 94 2.58 -17.57 6.44
N PHE A 95 2.45 -16.79 7.51
CA PHE A 95 1.34 -16.81 8.46
C PHE A 95 0.99 -18.20 9.00
N SER A 96 1.92 -19.15 9.05
CA SER A 96 1.63 -20.53 9.48
C SER A 96 1.18 -20.63 10.94
N GLY A 97 0.47 -21.71 11.27
CA GLY A 97 -0.06 -21.96 12.62
C GLY A 97 -1.45 -21.34 12.84
N PRO A 98 -1.90 -21.17 14.10
CA PRO A 98 -3.25 -20.70 14.42
C PRO A 98 -3.59 -19.33 13.83
N MET A 99 -2.58 -18.49 13.56
CA MET A 99 -2.79 -17.18 12.95
C MET A 99 -3.33 -17.27 11.52
N ARG A 100 -3.04 -18.34 10.76
CA ARG A 100 -3.56 -18.49 9.38
C ARG A 100 -5.08 -18.56 9.38
N ALA A 101 -5.65 -19.35 10.28
CA ALA A 101 -7.09 -19.51 10.39
C ALA A 101 -7.79 -18.16 10.71
N ASN A 102 -7.22 -17.37 11.61
CA ASN A 102 -7.72 -16.03 11.91
C ASN A 102 -7.60 -15.09 10.70
N LEU A 103 -6.48 -15.14 9.99
CA LEU A 103 -6.27 -14.33 8.80
C LEU A 103 -7.30 -14.67 7.72
N VAL A 104 -7.50 -15.96 7.41
CA VAL A 104 -8.52 -16.43 6.47
C VAL A 104 -9.91 -15.88 6.84
N ARG A 105 -10.31 -16.02 8.11
CA ARG A 105 -11.60 -15.48 8.59
C ARG A 105 -11.74 -13.97 8.36
N CYS A 106 -10.69 -13.20 8.64
CA CYS A 106 -10.70 -11.76 8.39
C CYS A 106 -10.81 -11.41 6.90
N LEU A 107 -10.09 -12.13 6.04
CA LEU A 107 -10.11 -11.90 4.59
C LEU A 107 -11.46 -12.30 3.98
N ASP A 108 -12.06 -13.39 4.45
CA ASP A 108 -13.41 -13.80 4.06
C ASP A 108 -14.45 -12.77 4.53
N ALA A 109 -14.31 -12.26 5.77
CA ALA A 109 -15.25 -11.28 6.34
C ALA A 109 -15.26 -9.93 5.60
N ILE A 110 -14.16 -9.52 4.94
CA ILE A 110 -14.14 -8.33 4.09
C ILE A 110 -14.62 -8.61 2.66
N GLY A 111 -14.92 -9.86 2.31
CA GLY A 111 -15.36 -10.25 0.97
C GLY A 111 -14.22 -10.33 -0.06
N LEU A 112 -12.98 -10.58 0.39
CA LEU A 112 -11.85 -10.75 -0.51
C LEU A 112 -12.05 -11.90 -1.52
N PRO A 113 -12.58 -13.09 -1.13
CA PRO A 113 -12.76 -14.19 -2.07
C PRO A 113 -13.63 -13.80 -3.26
N GLN A 114 -14.73 -13.09 -3.02
CA GLN A 114 -15.65 -12.62 -4.05
C GLN A 114 -15.01 -11.58 -4.96
N ALA A 115 -14.10 -10.75 -4.44
CA ALA A 115 -13.34 -9.79 -5.25
C ALA A 115 -12.31 -10.49 -6.16
N LEU A 116 -11.79 -11.65 -5.75
CA LEU A 116 -10.83 -12.44 -6.51
C LEU A 116 -11.46 -13.47 -7.43
N GLY A 117 -12.71 -13.85 -7.19
CA GLY A 117 -13.38 -14.95 -7.89
C GLY A 117 -12.93 -16.33 -7.38
N ILE A 118 -12.60 -16.44 -6.09
CA ILE A 118 -12.18 -17.69 -5.43
C ILE A 118 -13.17 -18.07 -4.33
N GLU A 119 -13.14 -19.32 -3.90
CA GLU A 119 -14.12 -19.90 -2.99
C GLU A 119 -13.96 -19.40 -1.55
N SER A 120 -12.72 -19.30 -1.06
CA SER A 120 -12.34 -18.71 0.23
C SER A 120 -10.89 -18.25 0.19
N ALA A 121 -10.51 -17.35 1.09
CA ALA A 121 -9.13 -16.88 1.25
C ALA A 121 -8.19 -17.99 1.73
N ASP A 122 -8.69 -19.13 2.23
CA ASP A 122 -7.85 -20.30 2.55
C ASP A 122 -7.08 -20.80 1.31
N THR A 123 -7.74 -20.76 0.15
CA THR A 123 -7.18 -21.23 -1.13
C THR A 123 -5.97 -20.40 -1.57
N LEU A 124 -5.82 -19.17 -1.08
CA LEU A 124 -4.63 -18.35 -1.31
C LEU A 124 -3.37 -19.02 -0.75
N PHE A 125 -3.48 -19.91 0.24
CA PHE A 125 -2.36 -20.66 0.83
C PHE A 125 -2.17 -22.07 0.24
N SER A 126 -2.97 -22.45 -0.76
CA SER A 126 -2.94 -23.78 -1.37
C SER A 126 -3.06 -23.71 -2.90
N LYS A 127 -4.27 -23.55 -3.43
CA LYS A 127 -4.61 -23.62 -4.85
C LYS A 127 -4.28 -22.34 -5.63
N HIS A 128 -4.51 -21.17 -5.02
CA HIS A 128 -4.40 -19.84 -5.64
C HIS A 128 -3.16 -19.08 -5.15
N THR A 129 -2.05 -19.80 -4.92
CA THR A 129 -0.77 -19.22 -4.45
C THR A 129 -0.12 -18.31 -5.48
N ASP A 130 -0.51 -18.42 -6.75
CA ASP A 130 -0.12 -17.53 -7.85
C ASP A 130 -0.73 -16.12 -7.69
N GLN A 131 -1.89 -15.99 -7.05
CA GLN A 131 -2.59 -14.71 -6.90
C GLN A 131 -2.13 -13.89 -5.69
N VAL A 132 -1.30 -14.44 -4.81
CA VAL A 132 -0.90 -13.80 -3.56
C VAL A 132 0.61 -13.73 -3.40
N HIS A 133 1.04 -12.65 -2.77
CA HIS A 133 2.38 -12.51 -2.24
C HIS A 133 2.29 -12.28 -0.74
N TYR A 134 3.11 -12.99 0.03
CA TYR A 134 3.19 -12.81 1.48
C TYR A 134 4.44 -12.05 1.82
N THR A 135 4.39 -11.10 2.73
CA THR A 135 5.59 -10.42 3.18
C THR A 135 5.39 -9.82 4.57
N SER A 136 6.45 -9.24 5.10
CA SER A 136 6.46 -8.48 6.35
C SER A 136 7.26 -7.21 6.13
N VAL A 137 6.89 -6.12 6.80
CA VAL A 137 7.68 -4.86 6.73
C VAL A 137 9.14 -5.08 7.15
N LEU A 138 9.36 -5.97 8.12
CA LEU A 138 10.66 -6.55 8.42
C LEU A 138 10.66 -7.98 7.85
N ARG A 139 11.13 -8.14 6.60
CA ARG A 139 11.03 -9.39 5.83
C ARG A 139 11.59 -10.61 6.58
N TYR A 140 12.67 -10.42 7.33
CA TYR A 140 13.36 -11.47 8.06
C TYR A 140 12.97 -11.47 9.54
N PRO A 141 13.07 -12.63 10.22
CA PRO A 141 12.81 -12.74 11.65
C PRO A 141 13.62 -11.73 12.46
N VAL A 142 12.91 -10.88 13.19
CA VAL A 142 13.50 -9.96 14.17
C VAL A 142 13.19 -10.47 15.56
N LEU A 143 14.23 -10.62 16.37
CA LEU A 143 14.13 -10.99 17.78
C LEU A 143 14.51 -9.80 18.67
N TYR A 144 13.87 -9.72 19.83
CA TYR A 144 14.21 -8.81 20.92
C TYR A 144 14.62 -9.64 22.14
N ARG A 145 15.90 -9.56 22.53
CA ARG A 145 16.50 -10.37 23.60
C ARG A 145 16.28 -11.88 23.42
N GLY A 146 16.38 -12.36 22.17
CA GLY A 146 16.20 -13.78 21.83
C GLY A 146 14.74 -14.23 21.64
N GLU A 147 13.76 -13.38 21.99
CA GLU A 147 12.35 -13.67 21.83
C GLU A 147 11.76 -13.01 20.58
N ASN A 148 10.60 -13.48 20.12
CA ASN A 148 9.89 -12.83 19.00
C ASN A 148 9.73 -11.33 19.25
N TYR A 149 10.02 -10.50 18.23
CA TYR A 149 9.85 -9.05 18.33
C TYR A 149 8.44 -8.68 18.81
N ASN A 150 8.41 -8.03 19.98
CA ASN A 150 7.21 -7.76 20.75
C ASN A 150 6.69 -6.32 20.58
N ARG A 151 7.29 -5.56 19.65
CA ARG A 151 6.96 -4.15 19.34
C ARG A 151 7.30 -3.13 20.45
N GLN A 152 8.07 -3.49 21.47
CA GLN A 152 8.52 -2.53 22.49
C GLN A 152 9.27 -1.35 21.88
N ILE A 153 10.12 -1.61 20.88
CA ILE A 153 10.79 -0.58 20.08
C ILE A 153 10.02 -0.43 18.77
N ALA A 154 9.18 0.59 18.64
CA ALA A 154 8.45 0.83 17.41
C ALA A 154 9.39 0.98 16.20
N ILE A 155 9.04 0.40 15.05
CA ILE A 155 9.85 0.42 13.82
C ILE A 155 10.28 1.86 13.47
N ARG A 156 9.34 2.81 13.49
CA ARG A 156 9.58 4.23 13.21
C ARG A 156 10.56 4.94 14.16
N ARG A 157 10.85 4.36 15.33
CA ARG A 157 11.77 4.91 16.34
C ARG A 157 13.16 4.27 16.29
N SER A 158 13.36 3.25 15.46
CA SER A 158 14.64 2.55 15.33
C SER A 158 15.21 2.75 13.93
N GLU A 159 16.35 3.45 13.83
CA GLU A 159 17.09 3.57 12.56
C GLU A 159 17.52 2.21 12.01
N PHE A 160 17.91 1.30 12.91
CA PHE A 160 18.24 -0.08 12.59
C PHE A 160 17.08 -0.80 11.88
N LEU A 161 15.88 -0.75 12.46
CA LEU A 161 14.70 -1.39 11.85
C LEU A 161 14.26 -0.66 10.57
N GLN A 162 14.32 0.67 10.52
CA GLN A 162 14.00 1.43 9.30
C GLN A 162 14.92 1.11 8.13
N ARG A 163 16.21 0.86 8.39
CA ARG A 163 17.15 0.39 7.36
C ARG A 163 16.74 -0.98 6.84
N TRP A 164 16.38 -1.92 7.71
CA TRP A 164 15.88 -3.23 7.30
C TRP A 164 14.59 -3.16 6.47
N VAL A 165 13.65 -2.28 6.85
CA VAL A 165 12.46 -2.00 6.03
C VAL A 165 12.86 -1.49 4.65
N SER A 166 13.78 -0.53 4.57
CA SER A 166 14.16 0.10 3.30
C SER A 166 14.93 -0.85 2.37
N CYS A 167 15.89 -1.59 2.90
CA CYS A 167 16.75 -2.49 2.11
C CYS A 167 16.02 -3.75 1.63
N ALA A 168 15.14 -4.32 2.47
CA ALA A 168 14.39 -5.52 2.10
C ALA A 168 13.01 -5.14 1.54
N PHE A 169 12.09 -4.69 2.39
CA PHE A 169 10.70 -4.47 2.00
C PHE A 169 10.56 -3.40 0.91
N GLY A 170 11.31 -2.29 1.00
CA GLY A 170 11.29 -1.21 0.00
C GLY A 170 11.64 -1.67 -1.43
N THR A 171 12.55 -2.63 -1.58
CA THR A 171 12.92 -3.19 -2.89
C THR A 171 11.89 -4.21 -3.42
N GLU A 172 11.06 -4.77 -2.54
CA GLU A 172 9.96 -5.69 -2.87
C GLU A 172 8.75 -4.99 -3.47
N VAL A 173 8.56 -3.72 -3.13
CA VAL A 173 7.33 -2.99 -3.42
C VAL A 173 7.15 -2.74 -4.91
N ALA A 174 8.23 -2.37 -5.62
CA ALA A 174 8.17 -1.98 -7.02
C ALA A 174 7.55 -3.04 -7.95
N PRO A 175 7.97 -4.33 -7.93
CA PRO A 175 7.35 -5.36 -8.78
C PRO A 175 5.88 -5.65 -8.42
N LEU A 176 5.42 -5.21 -7.25
CA LEU A 176 4.09 -5.47 -6.70
C LEU A 176 3.19 -4.22 -6.69
N ALA A 177 3.61 -3.12 -7.32
CA ALA A 177 2.90 -1.83 -7.26
C ALA A 177 1.45 -1.91 -7.78
N HIS A 178 1.15 -2.88 -8.64
CA HIS A 178 -0.18 -3.12 -9.19
C HIS A 178 -1.10 -3.91 -8.23
N ALA A 179 -0.57 -4.58 -7.22
CA ALA A 179 -1.35 -5.44 -6.33
C ALA A 179 -2.18 -4.63 -5.33
N LEU A 180 -3.21 -5.27 -4.74
CA LEU A 180 -3.89 -4.76 -3.54
C LEU A 180 -3.08 -5.16 -2.30
N TRP A 181 -2.80 -4.20 -1.44
CA TRP A 181 -1.98 -4.37 -0.25
C TRP A 181 -2.85 -4.42 1.00
N ILE A 182 -2.73 -5.51 1.77
CA ILE A 182 -3.47 -5.75 3.00
C ILE A 182 -2.47 -5.77 4.17
N PRO A 183 -2.17 -4.61 4.77
CA PRO A 183 -1.40 -4.56 6.00
C PRO A 183 -2.20 -5.10 7.19
N LEU A 184 -1.55 -5.92 8.00
CA LEU A 184 -2.16 -6.64 9.11
C LEU A 184 -1.81 -5.95 10.44
N GLY A 185 -2.70 -5.07 10.90
CA GLY A 185 -2.52 -4.23 12.08
C GLY A 185 -1.78 -2.90 11.82
N ASP A 186 -1.55 -2.16 12.91
CA ASP A 186 -1.20 -0.73 12.81
C ASP A 186 0.22 -0.47 12.29
N GLN A 187 1.23 -1.24 12.72
CA GLN A 187 2.61 -1.01 12.27
C GLN A 187 2.80 -1.24 10.76
N PRO A 188 2.32 -2.34 10.16
CA PRO A 188 2.37 -2.49 8.70
C PRO A 188 1.53 -1.43 7.99
N ALA A 189 0.39 -1.03 8.56
CA ALA A 189 -0.45 0.04 8.02
C ALA A 189 0.30 1.38 7.94
N GLU A 190 0.98 1.79 9.01
CA GLU A 190 1.80 3.01 9.06
C GLU A 190 2.88 3.01 7.97
N VAL A 191 3.60 1.89 7.80
CA VAL A 191 4.64 1.76 6.77
C VAL A 191 4.04 1.84 5.37
N MET A 192 2.93 1.15 5.11
CA MET A 192 2.24 1.19 3.82
C MET A 192 1.70 2.59 3.49
N LEU A 193 1.17 3.31 4.48
CA LEU A 193 0.71 4.70 4.31
C LEU A 193 1.89 5.61 3.95
N LYS A 194 3.03 5.49 4.63
CA LYS A 194 4.24 6.25 4.30
C LYS A 194 4.72 5.97 2.88
N LEU A 195 4.73 4.70 2.46
CA LEU A 195 5.08 4.33 1.08
C LEU A 195 4.10 4.88 0.05
N ALA A 196 2.81 4.94 0.40
CA ALA A 196 1.80 5.54 -0.45
C ALA A 196 1.95 7.07 -0.56
N GLU A 197 2.26 7.75 0.54
CA GLU A 197 2.60 9.19 0.56
C GLU A 197 3.82 9.51 -0.28
N GLN A 198 4.81 8.61 -0.30
CA GLN A 198 6.01 8.72 -1.14
C GLN A 198 5.76 8.34 -2.61
N GLY A 199 4.57 7.86 -2.95
CA GLY A 199 4.20 7.48 -4.31
C GLY A 199 4.76 6.13 -4.78
N HIS A 200 5.27 5.29 -3.87
CA HIS A 200 5.73 3.94 -4.18
C HIS A 200 4.57 2.95 -4.34
N VAL A 201 3.44 3.22 -3.69
CA VAL A 201 2.22 2.41 -3.75
C VAL A 201 1.02 3.33 -3.97
N ASP A 202 0.05 2.90 -4.77
CA ASP A 202 -1.21 3.61 -4.90
C ASP A 202 -2.03 3.48 -3.60
N ARG A 203 -2.35 4.62 -2.96
CA ARG A 203 -3.14 4.66 -1.73
C ARG A 203 -4.50 3.95 -1.85
N GLN A 204 -5.11 3.96 -3.04
CA GLN A 204 -6.39 3.29 -3.30
C GLN A 204 -6.26 1.77 -3.28
N ARG A 205 -5.05 1.25 -3.51
CA ARG A 205 -4.74 -0.18 -3.43
C ARG A 205 -4.37 -0.65 -2.03
N VAL A 206 -4.30 0.25 -1.04
CA VAL A 206 -3.98 -0.12 0.34
C VAL A 206 -5.24 -0.25 1.18
N LEU A 207 -5.53 -1.48 1.60
CA LEU A 207 -6.69 -1.91 2.38
C LEU A 207 -6.37 -1.85 3.89
N ILE A 208 -6.42 -0.64 4.45
CA ILE A 208 -6.15 -0.40 5.88
C ILE A 208 -7.36 -0.79 6.72
N GLY A 209 -7.13 -1.59 7.76
CA GLY A 209 -8.15 -1.83 8.79
C GLY A 209 -8.32 -3.29 9.24
N VAL A 210 -7.63 -4.22 8.59
CA VAL A 210 -7.61 -5.62 9.02
C VAL A 210 -6.77 -5.73 10.30
N PRO A 211 -7.31 -6.28 11.41
CA PRO A 211 -6.55 -6.45 12.64
C PRO A 211 -5.42 -7.48 12.46
N HIS A 212 -4.38 -7.39 13.29
CA HIS A 212 -3.31 -8.39 13.28
C HIS A 212 -3.88 -9.77 13.67
N PRO A 213 -3.63 -10.86 12.91
CA PRO A 213 -4.33 -12.15 13.08
C PRO A 213 -3.79 -13.05 14.20
N SER A 214 -2.88 -12.55 15.04
CA SER A 214 -2.29 -13.35 16.12
C SER A 214 -3.30 -13.71 17.21
N GLY A 215 -3.06 -14.81 17.94
CA GLY A 215 -3.93 -15.24 19.05
C GLY A 215 -4.10 -14.18 20.16
N ALA A 216 -3.09 -13.33 20.38
CA ALA A 216 -3.18 -12.19 21.31
C ALA A 216 -4.25 -11.14 20.91
N ASN A 217 -4.75 -11.18 19.67
CA ASN A 217 -5.81 -10.32 19.13
C ASN A 217 -7.12 -11.07 18.90
N ALA A 218 -7.32 -12.24 19.53
CA ALA A 218 -8.48 -13.10 19.29
C ALA A 218 -9.83 -12.36 19.44
N GLU A 219 -9.97 -11.49 20.44
CA GLU A 219 -11.20 -10.70 20.62
C GLU A 219 -11.41 -9.69 19.48
N ARG A 220 -10.36 -8.99 19.05
CA ARG A 220 -10.44 -8.05 17.91
C ARG A 220 -10.80 -8.78 16.62
N VAL A 221 -10.23 -9.97 16.39
CA VAL A 221 -10.59 -10.83 15.26
C VAL A 221 -12.05 -11.27 15.36
N ALA A 222 -12.53 -11.66 16.55
CA ALA A 222 -13.91 -12.08 16.76
C ALA A 222 -14.90 -10.94 16.47
N CYS A 223 -14.67 -9.74 16.99
CA CYS A 223 -15.50 -8.56 16.71
C CYS A 223 -15.46 -8.18 15.22
N PHE A 224 -14.26 -8.12 14.63
CA PHE A 224 -14.08 -7.82 13.21
C PHE A 224 -14.84 -8.81 12.33
N CYS A 225 -14.74 -10.11 12.61
CA CYS A 225 -15.42 -11.15 11.85
C CYS A 225 -16.91 -11.33 12.21
N GLY A 226 -17.45 -10.57 13.17
CA GLY A 226 -18.85 -10.68 13.62
C GLY A 226 -19.17 -11.90 14.48
N ALA A 227 -18.17 -12.61 14.99
CA ALA A 227 -18.36 -13.73 15.93
C ALA A 227 -18.60 -13.27 17.39
N LYS A 228 -18.38 -11.99 17.66
CA LYS A 228 -18.64 -11.32 18.94
C LYS A 228 -19.22 -9.94 18.65
N SER A 229 -20.28 -9.53 19.35
CA SER A 229 -20.87 -8.22 19.08
C SER A 229 -19.97 -7.08 19.59
N PRO A 230 -20.07 -5.87 19.04
CA PRO A 230 -19.37 -4.69 19.57
C PRO A 230 -19.67 -4.41 21.05
N GLU A 231 -20.91 -4.64 21.48
CA GLU A 231 -21.40 -4.38 22.84
C GLU A 231 -20.83 -5.38 23.86
N GLU A 232 -20.50 -6.59 23.42
CA GLU A 232 -19.89 -7.63 24.25
C GLU A 232 -18.36 -7.49 24.37
N ALA A 233 -17.75 -6.61 23.55
CA ALA A 233 -16.31 -6.43 23.50
C ALA A 233 -15.76 -5.91 24.85
N SER A 234 -14.58 -6.39 25.26
CA SER A 234 -13.94 -5.86 26.46
C SER A 234 -13.56 -4.40 26.29
N ALA A 235 -13.35 -3.68 27.40
CA ALA A 235 -12.90 -2.29 27.39
C ALA A 235 -11.56 -2.04 26.65
N LYS A 236 -10.80 -3.09 26.33
CA LYS A 236 -9.54 -3.01 25.56
C LYS A 236 -9.75 -3.17 24.05
N THR A 237 -10.95 -3.50 23.61
CA THR A 237 -11.31 -3.74 22.22
C THR A 237 -12.41 -2.79 21.80
N ASP A 238 -12.08 -1.86 20.91
CA ASP A 238 -13.07 -1.01 20.24
C ASP A 238 -13.80 -1.84 19.17
N GLY A 239 -14.89 -2.50 19.58
CA GLY A 239 -15.69 -3.36 18.71
C GLY A 239 -16.38 -2.60 17.58
N HIS A 240 -16.86 -1.38 17.83
CA HIS A 240 -17.54 -0.56 16.83
C HIS A 240 -16.58 -0.14 15.72
N SER A 241 -15.38 0.33 16.07
CA SER A 241 -14.35 0.68 15.08
C SER A 241 -13.94 -0.51 14.21
N LEU A 242 -13.89 -1.73 14.78
CA LEU A 242 -13.57 -2.94 14.02
C LEU A 242 -14.66 -3.30 13.00
N VAL A 243 -15.93 -3.15 13.37
CA VAL A 243 -17.06 -3.39 12.46
C VAL A 243 -17.09 -2.34 11.34
N GLU A 244 -16.97 -1.06 11.67
CA GLU A 244 -16.89 0.03 10.69
C GLU A 244 -15.71 -0.18 9.72
N SER A 245 -14.56 -0.60 10.26
CA SER A 245 -13.37 -0.93 9.47
C SER A 245 -13.64 -2.06 8.47
N ARG A 246 -14.30 -3.15 8.90
CA ARG A 246 -14.70 -4.25 8.00
C ARG A 246 -15.63 -3.75 6.89
N GLU A 247 -16.66 -2.99 7.22
CA GLU A 247 -17.65 -2.49 6.25
C GLU A 247 -17.02 -1.58 5.21
N ARG A 248 -16.14 -0.67 5.64
CA ARG A 248 -15.35 0.19 4.75
C ARG A 248 -14.45 -0.62 3.82
N LEU A 249 -13.77 -1.64 4.34
CA LEU A 249 -12.92 -2.53 3.54
C LEU A 249 -13.73 -3.32 2.50
N HIS A 250 -14.91 -3.81 2.90
CA HIS A 250 -15.83 -4.49 2.00
C HIS A 250 -16.28 -3.57 0.85
N ALA A 251 -16.69 -2.33 1.17
CA ALA A 251 -17.07 -1.34 0.17
C ALA A 251 -15.91 -1.00 -0.79
N GLN A 252 -14.69 -0.87 -0.28
CA GLN A 252 -13.49 -0.61 -1.11
C GLN A 252 -13.20 -1.77 -2.09
N LEU A 253 -13.37 -3.01 -1.65
CA LEU A 253 -13.21 -4.20 -2.50
C LEU A 253 -14.29 -4.27 -3.59
N GLN A 254 -15.54 -3.96 -3.26
CA GLN A 254 -16.63 -3.92 -4.26
C GLN A 254 -16.39 -2.86 -5.33
N ALA A 255 -15.96 -1.66 -4.93
CA ALA A 255 -15.63 -0.58 -5.87
C ALA A 255 -14.49 -1.01 -6.82
N THR A 256 -13.43 -1.62 -6.29
CA THR A 256 -12.30 -2.12 -7.09
C THR A 256 -12.73 -3.18 -8.11
N ARG A 257 -13.65 -4.07 -7.72
CA ARG A 257 -14.20 -5.10 -8.60
C ARG A 257 -14.99 -4.50 -9.75
N GLN A 258 -15.86 -3.53 -9.47
CA GLN A 258 -16.69 -2.86 -10.48
C GLN A 258 -15.83 -2.13 -11.52
N GLU A 259 -14.78 -1.42 -11.10
CA GLU A 259 -13.84 -0.77 -12.01
C GLU A 259 -13.15 -1.77 -12.96
N THR A 260 -12.79 -2.94 -12.43
CA THR A 260 -12.12 -4.00 -13.21
C THR A 260 -13.07 -4.60 -14.25
N HIS A 261 -14.33 -4.86 -13.89
CA HIS A 261 -15.33 -5.38 -14.83
C HIS A 261 -15.67 -4.37 -15.92
N SER A 262 -15.86 -3.10 -15.57
CA SER A 262 -16.13 -2.03 -16.54
C SER A 262 -14.98 -1.85 -17.54
N ARG A 263 -13.73 -1.91 -17.07
CA ARG A 263 -12.54 -1.87 -17.96
C ARG A 263 -12.44 -3.08 -18.89
N SER A 264 -12.74 -4.29 -18.40
CA SER A 264 -12.72 -5.51 -19.23
C SER A 264 -13.81 -5.48 -20.29
N ALA A 265 -15.02 -5.04 -19.95
CA ALA A 265 -16.14 -4.93 -20.89
C ALA A 265 -15.85 -3.91 -22.01
N LEU A 266 -15.24 -2.77 -21.66
CA LEU A 266 -14.80 -1.77 -22.64
C LEU A 266 -13.68 -2.27 -23.56
N HIS A 267 -12.80 -3.15 -23.06
CA HIS A 267 -11.74 -3.77 -23.87
C HIS A 267 -12.33 -4.81 -24.85
N GLN A 268 -13.25 -5.66 -24.38
CA GLN A 268 -13.92 -6.67 -25.21
C GLN A 268 -14.77 -6.03 -26.33
N ALA A 269 -15.52 -4.97 -26.02
CA ALA A 269 -16.30 -4.23 -27.02
C ALA A 269 -15.43 -3.56 -28.11
N ARG A 270 -14.16 -3.21 -27.80
CA ARG A 270 -13.20 -2.68 -28.77
C ARG A 270 -12.53 -3.77 -29.62
N THR A 271 -12.33 -4.96 -29.08
CA THR A 271 -11.77 -6.10 -29.83
C THR A 271 -12.78 -6.74 -30.77
N GLU A 272 -14.08 -6.73 -30.44
CA GLU A 272 -15.14 -7.25 -31.32
C GLU A 272 -15.51 -6.30 -32.48
N SER A 273 -15.06 -5.05 -32.44
CA SER A 273 -15.31 -4.04 -33.49
C SER A 273 -14.13 -3.84 -34.45
N SER A 274 -13.10 -4.70 -34.40
CA SER A 274 -11.86 -4.54 -35.16
C SER A 274 -11.46 -5.80 -35.95
N GLU A 275 -12.31 -6.24 -36.89
CA GLU A 275 -11.84 -6.98 -38.07
C GLU A 275 -11.48 -5.96 -39.16
N ASP A 276 -10.29 -5.37 -39.09
CA ASP A 276 -9.55 -4.93 -40.27
C ASP A 276 -8.12 -4.55 -39.89
N GLY A 277 -7.16 -5.13 -40.62
CA GLY A 277 -5.74 -5.15 -40.25
C GLY A 277 -4.98 -3.85 -40.52
N HIS A 278 -4.17 -3.41 -39.55
CA HIS A 278 -2.76 -3.02 -39.69
C HIS A 278 -2.17 -2.61 -38.32
N PRO A 279 -0.87 -2.85 -38.06
CA PRO A 279 -0.30 -2.69 -36.72
C PRO A 279 0.06 -1.23 -36.45
N ARG A 280 -0.37 -0.68 -35.31
CA ARG A 280 0.18 0.57 -34.78
C ARG A 280 0.63 0.39 -33.33
N SER A 281 1.95 0.49 -33.16
CA SER A 281 2.71 1.07 -32.05
C SER A 281 1.92 1.28 -30.74
N ARG A 282 2.27 0.48 -29.72
CA ARG A 282 1.84 0.67 -28.33
C ARG A 282 2.55 1.89 -27.74
N SER A 283 1.82 2.98 -27.52
CA SER A 283 2.24 4.02 -26.58
C SER A 283 1.54 3.81 -25.24
N SER A 284 2.34 3.78 -24.18
CA SER A 284 1.91 3.72 -22.78
C SER A 284 1.18 4.99 -22.38
N THR A 285 -0.01 4.90 -21.79
CA THR A 285 -0.70 6.07 -21.21
C THR A 285 -1.11 5.83 -19.76
N GLU A 286 -0.44 6.55 -18.87
CA GLU A 286 -0.78 6.74 -17.46
C GLU A 286 -2.17 7.37 -17.31
N HIS A 287 -3.04 6.78 -16.48
CA HIS A 287 -4.39 7.29 -16.26
C HIS A 287 -4.37 8.53 -15.35
N THR A 288 -4.44 9.70 -15.97
CA THR A 288 -4.86 10.96 -15.33
C THR A 288 -6.40 11.01 -15.33
N SER A 289 -7.03 11.58 -14.30
CA SER A 289 -8.49 11.78 -14.31
C SER A 289 -8.93 12.77 -15.38
N MET A 290 -10.01 12.43 -16.11
CA MET A 290 -10.58 13.27 -17.14
C MET A 290 -10.97 14.67 -16.62
N VAL A 291 -11.39 14.83 -15.36
CA VAL A 291 -11.80 16.14 -14.83
C VAL A 291 -10.62 17.06 -14.54
N THR A 292 -9.56 16.54 -13.91
CA THR A 292 -8.34 17.30 -13.60
C THR A 292 -7.56 17.64 -14.87
N GLN A 293 -7.53 16.71 -15.83
CA GLN A 293 -6.94 16.97 -17.14
C GLN A 293 -7.73 18.00 -17.93
N SER A 294 -9.08 17.94 -17.91
CA SER A 294 -9.91 18.97 -18.54
C SER A 294 -9.74 20.34 -17.89
N ALA A 295 -9.63 20.40 -16.56
CA ALA A 295 -9.33 21.63 -15.84
C ALA A 295 -7.93 22.17 -16.18
N GLU A 296 -6.92 21.30 -16.25
CA GLU A 296 -5.56 21.71 -16.62
C GLU A 296 -5.52 22.24 -18.06
N THR A 297 -6.17 21.56 -19.01
CA THR A 297 -6.31 22.02 -20.40
C THR A 297 -7.06 23.34 -20.46
N PHE A 298 -8.17 23.49 -19.73
CA PHE A 298 -8.93 24.73 -19.63
C PHE A 298 -8.04 25.89 -19.15
N LEU A 299 -7.34 25.72 -18.03
CA LEU A 299 -6.46 26.74 -17.46
C LEU A 299 -5.28 27.06 -18.39
N ALA A 300 -4.64 26.03 -18.98
CA ALA A 300 -3.49 26.20 -19.87
C ALA A 300 -3.85 26.87 -21.21
N SER A 301 -5.11 26.76 -21.64
CA SER A 301 -5.61 27.46 -22.83
C SER A 301 -5.85 28.95 -22.62
N ARG A 302 -5.91 29.41 -21.36
CA ARG A 302 -6.36 30.77 -20.99
C ARG A 302 -5.34 31.57 -20.18
N PHE A 303 -4.46 30.90 -19.44
CA PHE A 303 -3.54 31.51 -18.50
C PHE A 303 -2.12 31.04 -18.69
N GLU A 304 -1.17 31.93 -18.46
CA GLU A 304 0.25 31.60 -18.48
C GLU A 304 0.60 30.70 -17.29
N ARG A 305 1.43 29.70 -17.53
CA ARG A 305 1.96 28.86 -16.45
C ARG A 305 3.03 29.63 -15.67
N THR A 306 3.02 29.50 -14.35
CA THR A 306 4.07 30.12 -13.51
C THR A 306 5.42 29.42 -13.66
N ALA A 307 5.42 28.12 -13.95
CA ALA A 307 6.57 27.31 -14.33
C ALA A 307 6.12 25.98 -14.98
N LEU A 308 7.08 25.15 -15.43
CA LEU A 308 6.79 23.80 -15.93
C LEU A 308 6.05 22.98 -14.85
N PRO A 309 4.91 22.35 -15.19
CA PRO A 309 4.11 21.64 -14.20
C PRO A 309 4.85 20.41 -13.69
N THR A 310 4.83 20.18 -12.38
CA THR A 310 5.35 18.94 -11.77
C THR A 310 4.30 17.85 -11.84
N LYS A 311 4.62 16.62 -11.41
CA LYS A 311 3.59 15.57 -11.23
C LYS A 311 2.43 16.00 -10.32
N TYR A 312 2.64 16.98 -9.44
CA TYR A 312 1.72 17.33 -8.36
C TYR A 312 1.00 18.66 -8.58
N ILE A 313 1.67 19.67 -9.12
CA ILE A 313 1.14 21.03 -9.22
C ILE A 313 1.36 21.60 -10.62
N ALA A 314 0.32 22.23 -11.16
CA ALA A 314 0.39 23.17 -12.26
C ALA A 314 -0.01 24.56 -11.75
N GLY A 315 0.92 25.52 -11.75
CA GLY A 315 0.64 26.90 -11.38
C GLY A 315 0.30 27.76 -12.59
N PHE A 316 -0.63 28.70 -12.41
CA PHE A 316 -1.10 29.62 -13.46
C PHE A 316 -1.20 31.05 -12.93
N ARG A 317 -0.96 32.04 -13.79
CA ARG A 317 -1.13 33.45 -13.51
C ARG A 317 -2.33 34.02 -14.27
N LEU A 318 -3.28 34.58 -13.53
CA LEU A 318 -4.46 35.23 -14.07
C LEU A 318 -4.10 36.63 -14.61
N PRO A 319 -4.92 37.21 -15.51
CA PRO A 319 -4.71 38.55 -16.06
C PRO A 319 -4.61 39.65 -15.00
N ASN A 320 -5.27 39.48 -13.86
CA ASN A 320 -5.19 40.42 -12.74
C ASN A 320 -3.98 40.20 -11.81
N GLY A 321 -2.99 39.43 -12.24
CA GLY A 321 -1.75 39.17 -11.52
C GLY A 321 -1.87 38.16 -10.37
N ARG A 322 -3.09 37.66 -10.06
CA ARG A 322 -3.27 36.59 -9.07
C ARG A 322 -2.71 35.27 -9.60
N GLU A 323 -2.10 34.48 -8.73
CA GLU A 323 -1.62 33.14 -9.08
C GLU A 323 -2.51 32.09 -8.46
N ILE A 324 -2.81 31.04 -9.22
CA ILE A 324 -3.56 29.87 -8.77
C ILE A 324 -2.74 28.61 -9.03
N ALA A 325 -3.02 27.54 -8.30
CA ALA A 325 -2.32 26.27 -8.51
C ALA A 325 -3.29 25.09 -8.47
N LEU A 326 -3.29 24.30 -9.55
CA LEU A 326 -4.07 23.09 -9.72
C LEU A 326 -3.29 21.87 -9.20
N GLU A 327 -3.90 21.05 -8.35
CA GLU A 327 -3.33 19.74 -7.99
C GLU A 327 -3.59 18.71 -9.10
N ARG A 328 -2.52 18.17 -9.68
CA ARG A 328 -2.56 17.27 -10.84
C ARG A 328 -2.68 15.80 -10.46
N ASN A 329 -2.36 15.44 -9.22
CA ASN A 329 -2.38 14.07 -8.71
C ASN A 329 -3.70 13.69 -8.01
N ARG A 330 -4.71 14.57 -8.07
CA ARG A 330 -6.05 14.33 -7.52
C ARG A 330 -7.01 14.04 -8.65
N THR A 331 -7.84 13.03 -8.50
CA THR A 331 -8.62 12.47 -9.61
C THR A 331 -10.14 12.55 -9.43
N GLN A 332 -10.63 12.83 -8.23
CA GLN A 332 -12.06 12.80 -7.90
C GLN A 332 -12.79 14.13 -8.13
N SER A 333 -12.05 15.24 -8.17
CA SER A 333 -12.57 16.61 -8.27
C SER A 333 -11.43 17.52 -8.73
N ILE A 334 -11.73 18.77 -9.06
CA ILE A 334 -10.72 19.79 -9.34
C ILE A 334 -10.28 20.38 -8.00
N TYR A 335 -9.00 20.20 -7.68
CA TYR A 335 -8.40 20.74 -6.46
C TYR A 335 -7.55 21.94 -6.79
N LEU A 336 -7.94 23.10 -6.29
CA LEU A 336 -7.34 24.38 -6.65
C LEU A 336 -6.92 25.16 -5.41
N TRP A 337 -5.75 25.75 -5.47
CA TRP A 337 -5.24 26.72 -4.51
C TRP A 337 -5.35 28.12 -5.09
N THR A 338 -5.91 29.07 -4.32
CA THR A 338 -6.00 30.48 -4.70
C THR A 338 -5.63 31.38 -3.51
N PRO A 339 -5.32 32.66 -3.73
CA PRO A 339 -5.41 33.64 -2.67
C PRO A 339 -6.86 33.71 -2.14
N PRO A 340 -7.07 34.27 -0.94
CA PRO A 340 -8.40 34.48 -0.38
C PRO A 340 -9.36 35.14 -1.38
N LEU A 341 -10.51 34.49 -1.63
CA LEU A 341 -11.62 35.03 -2.42
C LEU A 341 -12.81 35.27 -1.51
N ASP A 342 -13.17 36.53 -1.30
CA ASP A 342 -14.21 36.90 -0.32
C ASP A 342 -15.61 37.03 -0.95
N ASN A 343 -15.70 37.35 -2.25
CA ASN A 343 -16.96 37.51 -2.99
C ASN A 343 -17.26 36.28 -3.85
N VAL A 344 -17.59 35.15 -3.22
CA VAL A 344 -17.99 33.90 -3.92
C VAL A 344 -19.44 33.55 -3.63
N SER A 345 -20.13 32.94 -4.59
CA SER A 345 -21.53 32.51 -4.41
C SER A 345 -21.65 31.48 -3.28
N ALA A 346 -22.82 31.41 -2.64
CA ALA A 346 -23.09 30.43 -1.58
C ALA A 346 -22.89 28.98 -2.07
N GLN A 347 -23.21 28.71 -3.33
CA GLN A 347 -22.99 27.42 -3.98
C GLN A 347 -21.51 27.08 -4.08
N LEU A 348 -20.62 28.02 -4.42
CA LEU A 348 -19.18 27.76 -4.50
C LEU A 348 -18.52 27.73 -3.12
N ALA A 349 -19.04 28.50 -2.17
CA ALA A 349 -18.52 28.57 -0.81
C ALA A 349 -18.50 27.21 -0.10
N GLN A 350 -19.42 26.30 -0.43
CA GLN A 350 -19.46 24.94 0.14
C GLN A 350 -18.24 24.08 -0.24
N TYR A 351 -17.56 24.41 -1.34
CA TYR A 351 -16.38 23.69 -1.83
C TYR A 351 -15.07 24.28 -1.29
N ARG A 352 -15.13 25.34 -0.48
CA ARG A 352 -13.98 26.10 0.00
C ARG A 352 -13.56 25.67 1.40
N THR A 353 -12.26 25.49 1.59
CA THR A 353 -11.61 25.46 2.90
C THR A 353 -10.59 26.61 2.98
N ARG A 354 -10.76 27.54 3.93
CA ARG A 354 -9.80 28.63 4.19
C ARG A 354 -8.63 28.09 5.01
N TYR A 355 -7.41 28.27 4.50
CA TYR A 355 -6.17 27.90 5.19
C TYR A 355 -5.52 29.15 5.78
N ALA A 356 -5.24 29.12 7.08
CA ALA A 356 -4.48 30.16 7.76
C ALA A 356 -3.01 30.18 7.29
N ALA A 357 -2.32 31.30 7.49
CA ALA A 357 -0.95 31.51 7.02
C ALA A 357 0.05 30.42 7.47
N HIS A 358 -0.09 29.94 8.71
CA HIS A 358 0.80 28.93 9.31
C HIS A 358 0.36 27.49 9.04
N LYS A 359 -0.79 27.26 8.41
CA LYS A 359 -1.31 25.92 8.16
C LYS A 359 -0.51 25.27 7.04
N SER A 360 -0.06 24.03 7.30
CA SER A 360 0.69 23.29 6.30
C SER A 360 -0.16 22.96 5.07
N ARG A 361 0.49 22.92 3.92
CA ARG A 361 -0.12 22.78 2.59
C ARG A 361 0.77 21.93 1.69
N ASN A 362 0.34 21.72 0.45
CA ASN A 362 1.08 20.90 -0.51
C ASN A 362 2.52 21.42 -0.67
N SER A 363 3.52 20.57 -0.38
CA SER A 363 4.95 20.94 -0.40
C SER A 363 5.48 21.30 -1.80
N ASN A 364 4.72 20.98 -2.86
CA ASN A 364 5.02 21.41 -4.22
C ASN A 364 4.58 22.84 -4.53
N LEU A 365 3.80 23.48 -3.64
CA LEU A 365 3.59 24.93 -3.66
C LEU A 365 4.89 25.58 -3.17
N ASN A 366 5.77 25.87 -4.12
CA ASN A 366 7.08 26.44 -3.88
C ASN A 366 7.27 27.75 -4.68
N ALA A 367 8.47 28.33 -4.61
CA ALA A 367 8.77 29.60 -5.26
C ALA A 367 8.55 29.60 -6.79
N LYS A 368 8.50 28.43 -7.43
CA LYS A 368 8.34 28.29 -8.88
C LYS A 368 6.86 28.11 -9.28
N ASN A 369 6.14 27.21 -8.62
CA ASN A 369 4.79 26.79 -9.05
C ASN A 369 3.63 27.45 -8.29
N GLY A 370 3.92 28.24 -7.25
CA GLY A 370 2.90 28.96 -6.49
C GLY A 370 3.50 29.88 -5.44
N PRO A 371 4.36 30.85 -5.83
CA PRO A 371 5.14 31.63 -4.87
C PRO A 371 4.28 32.42 -3.88
N THR A 372 3.09 32.86 -4.31
CA THR A 372 2.10 33.56 -3.46
C THR A 372 1.19 32.63 -2.65
N LEU A 373 1.23 31.32 -2.91
CA LEU A 373 0.35 30.31 -2.31
C LEU A 373 1.03 29.47 -1.21
N ARG A 374 2.30 29.79 -0.90
CA ARG A 374 3.12 29.11 0.11
C ARG A 374 2.72 29.45 1.54
N GLU A 375 3.22 28.64 2.48
CA GLU A 375 3.17 28.96 3.91
C GLU A 375 3.68 30.38 4.19
N GLY A 376 3.01 31.07 5.12
CA GLY A 376 3.21 32.49 5.40
C GLY A 376 2.11 33.41 4.87
N ARG A 377 1.17 32.91 4.05
CA ARG A 377 -0.01 33.67 3.59
C ARG A 377 -1.30 32.86 3.70
N PRO A 378 -2.45 33.48 4.05
CA PRO A 378 -3.73 32.82 3.96
C PRO A 378 -4.04 32.46 2.51
N VAL A 379 -4.69 31.32 2.29
CA VAL A 379 -5.10 30.84 0.95
C VAL A 379 -6.45 30.15 1.06
N ASP A 380 -7.15 30.07 -0.06
CA ASP A 380 -8.33 29.22 -0.21
C ASP A 380 -7.95 27.94 -0.94
N TYR A 381 -8.46 26.83 -0.42
CA TYR A 381 -8.37 25.51 -1.03
C TYR A 381 -9.75 25.05 -1.46
N TRP A 382 -9.88 24.74 -2.75
CA TRP A 382 -11.15 24.43 -3.38
C TRP A 382 -11.19 22.97 -3.79
N LYS A 383 -12.34 22.31 -3.57
CA LYS A 383 -12.66 20.99 -4.11
C LYS A 383 -13.88 21.11 -5.03
N LEU A 384 -13.66 21.55 -6.26
CA LEU A 384 -14.72 21.85 -7.24
C LEU A 384 -15.12 20.57 -8.01
N PRO A 385 -16.42 20.29 -8.17
CA PRO A 385 -16.85 19.04 -8.81
C PRO A 385 -16.69 19.05 -10.34
N SER A 386 -16.73 20.21 -10.99
CA SER A 386 -16.67 20.31 -12.46
C SER A 386 -15.88 21.51 -12.99
N VAL A 387 -15.55 21.48 -14.28
CA VAL A 387 -14.91 22.62 -14.98
C VAL A 387 -15.85 23.83 -15.02
N ALA A 388 -17.16 23.64 -15.05
CA ALA A 388 -18.13 24.74 -14.99
C ALA A 388 -18.07 25.49 -13.64
N ASP A 389 -17.85 24.78 -12.53
CA ASP A 389 -17.67 25.41 -11.21
C ASP A 389 -16.33 26.17 -11.15
N LEU A 390 -15.30 25.66 -11.83
CA LEU A 390 -14.01 26.35 -11.99
C LEU A 390 -14.16 27.64 -12.81
N GLU A 391 -14.89 27.59 -13.92
CA GLU A 391 -15.21 28.76 -14.74
C GLU A 391 -15.97 29.81 -13.92
N SER A 392 -17.01 29.38 -13.19
CA SER A 392 -17.80 30.25 -12.31
C SER A 392 -16.94 30.88 -11.20
N LEU A 393 -16.06 30.10 -10.57
CA LEU A 393 -15.13 30.61 -9.54
C LEU A 393 -14.18 31.68 -10.08
N LEU A 394 -13.72 31.51 -11.34
CA LEU A 394 -12.78 32.42 -11.97
C LEU A 394 -13.47 33.61 -12.68
N GLY A 395 -14.81 33.65 -12.70
CA GLY A 395 -15.60 34.74 -13.24
C GLY A 395 -15.86 34.67 -14.76
N PHE A 396 -15.91 33.46 -15.32
CA PHE A 396 -16.16 33.19 -16.75
C PHE A 396 -17.55 32.60 -17.05
N ALA A 397 -18.46 32.61 -16.07
CA ALA A 397 -19.83 32.11 -16.23
C ALA A 397 -20.68 32.96 -17.18
#